data_AF-A0A2E2C3I1-F1
#
_entry.id   AF-A0A2E2C3I1-F1
#
_cell.length_a   1.000
_cell.length_b   1.000
_cell.length_c   1.000
_cell.angle_alpha   90.00
_cell.angle_beta   90.00
_cell.angle_gamma   90.00
#
_symmetry.space_group_name_H-M   'P 1'
#
loop_
_entity.id
_entity.type
_entity.pdbx_description
1 polymer ?
#
loop_
_entity_poly.entity_id
_entity_poly.type
_entity_poly.pdbx_seq_one_letter_code
_entity_poly.pdbx_strand_id
1 'polypeptide(L)'
;DQGNYEAAEPLVNGIKAEGVEIALAACDAAMRAHGAVGYSREVDLGDRVRDLMGLRIADGTTDVMRMTVVREKYGFDLWEMSIRGYPHDSTWKKN
;
A
#
# COMPACT_ATOMS: atom_id res chain seq x y z
N ASP A 1 21.57 -12.20 0.38
CA ASP A 1 20.87 -12.85 -0.72
C ASP A 1 20.98 -14.36 -0.55
N GLN A 2 19.94 -14.99 0.01
CA GLN A 2 19.86 -16.46 0.15
C GLN A 2 18.80 -17.05 -0.81
N GLY A 3 18.33 -16.29 -1.80
CA GLY A 3 17.32 -16.75 -2.76
C GLY A 3 15.94 -17.04 -2.18
N ASN A 4 15.69 -16.75 -0.90
CA ASN A 4 14.40 -16.97 -0.26
C ASN A 4 13.47 -15.76 -0.51
N TYR A 5 12.87 -15.72 -1.70
CA TYR A 5 11.95 -14.65 -2.11
C TYR A 5 10.67 -14.62 -1.28
N GLU A 6 10.16 -15.78 -0.84
CA GLU A 6 8.94 -15.87 -0.02
C GLU A 6 9.13 -15.18 1.33
N ALA A 7 10.27 -15.38 2.00
CA ALA A 7 10.55 -14.70 3.25
C ALA A 7 10.78 -13.18 3.09
N ALA A 8 11.16 -12.72 1.89
CA ALA A 8 11.41 -11.31 1.60
C ALA A 8 10.15 -10.57 1.11
N GLU A 9 9.16 -11.31 0.59
CA GLU A 9 7.90 -10.78 0.06
C GLU A 9 7.23 -9.71 0.94
N PRO A 10 6.98 -9.94 2.25
CA PRO A 10 6.32 -8.92 3.09
C PRO A 10 7.16 -7.64 3.20
N LEU A 11 8.50 -7.75 3.24
CA LEU A 11 9.37 -6.58 3.32
C LEU A 11 9.33 -5.78 2.02
N VAL A 12 9.40 -6.45 0.87
CA VAL A 12 9.32 -5.82 -0.45
C VAL A 12 7.97 -5.14 -0.64
N ASN A 13 6.88 -5.84 -0.35
CA ASN A 13 5.53 -5.31 -0.44
C ASN A 13 5.32 -4.12 0.50
N GLY A 14 5.80 -4.21 1.73
CA GLY A 14 5.73 -3.10 2.70
C GLY A 14 6.52 -1.88 2.25
N ILE A 15 7.76 -2.05 1.78
CA ILE A 15 8.59 -0.94 1.28
C ILE A 15 7.95 -0.29 0.05
N LYS A 16 7.43 -1.09 -0.89
CA LYS A 16 6.72 -0.55 -2.05
C LYS A 16 5.48 0.24 -1.62
N ALA A 17 4.65 -0.34 -0.76
CA ALA A 17 3.41 0.30 -0.33
C ALA A 17 3.67 1.65 0.36
N GLU A 18 4.55 1.67 1.36
CA GLU A 18 4.85 2.90 2.09
C GLU A 18 5.68 3.89 1.26
N GLY A 19 6.60 3.39 0.43
CA GLY A 19 7.40 4.24 -0.45
C GLY A 19 6.56 5.06 -1.42
N VAL A 20 5.53 4.45 -2.01
CA VAL A 20 4.59 5.16 -2.91
C VAL A 20 3.78 6.21 -2.16
N GLU A 21 3.28 5.89 -0.96
CA GLU A 21 2.47 6.83 -0.16
C GLU A 21 3.29 8.01 0.36
N ILE A 22 4.54 7.77 0.77
CA ILE A 22 5.50 8.83 1.13
C ILE A 22 5.78 9.73 -0.08
N ALA A 23 5.99 9.15 -1.26
CA ALA A 23 6.21 9.92 -2.47
C ALA A 23 4.99 10.78 -2.85
N LEU A 24 3.77 10.24 -2.73
CA LEU A 24 2.53 10.99 -2.93
C LEU A 24 2.42 12.17 -1.96
N ALA A 25 2.69 11.94 -0.67
CA ALA A 25 2.68 13.00 0.33
C ALA A 25 3.73 14.10 0.05
N ALA A 26 4.92 13.71 -0.42
CA ALA A 26 5.96 14.66 -0.82
C ALA A 26 5.55 15.49 -2.04
N CYS A 27 4.96 14.86 -3.06
CA CYS A 27 4.44 15.55 -4.24
C CYS A 27 3.30 16.51 -3.89
N ASP A 28 2.38 16.11 -3.03
CA ASP A 28 1.30 16.98 -2.52
C ASP A 28 1.84 18.19 -1.75
N ALA A 29 2.83 17.99 -0.89
CA ALA A 29 3.52 19.08 -0.21
C ALA A 29 4.21 20.04 -1.21
N ALA A 30 4.86 19.50 -2.23
CA ALA A 30 5.48 20.30 -3.29
C ALA A 30 4.45 21.10 -4.09
N MET A 31 3.33 20.49 -4.50
CA MET A 31 2.25 21.20 -5.20
C MET A 31 1.75 22.40 -4.38
N ARG A 32 1.53 22.21 -3.08
CA ARG A 32 1.11 23.29 -2.18
C ARG A 32 2.17 24.38 -2.03
N ALA A 33 3.44 24.01 -1.94
CA ALA A 33 4.54 24.97 -1.83
C ALA A 33 4.68 25.86 -3.08
N HIS A 34 4.41 25.31 -4.27
CA HIS A 34 4.41 26.05 -5.53
C HIS A 34 3.12 26.84 -5.82
N GLY A 35 2.07 26.70 -4.99
CA GLY A 35 0.80 27.40 -5.15
C GLY A 35 0.16 27.15 -6.52
N ALA A 36 -0.32 28.21 -7.18
CA ALA A 36 -0.97 28.10 -8.50
C ALA A 36 -0.06 27.48 -9.57
N VAL A 37 1.25 27.76 -9.51
CA VAL A 37 2.23 27.18 -10.43
C VAL A 37 2.33 25.67 -10.22
N GLY A 38 2.22 25.18 -8.98
CA GLY A 38 2.25 23.76 -8.66
C GLY A 38 1.10 22.95 -9.29
N TYR A 39 -0.01 23.62 -9.61
CA TYR A 39 -1.17 23.03 -10.30
C TYR A 39 -1.15 23.27 -11.82
N SER A 40 -0.24 24.10 -12.32
CA SER A 40 -0.15 24.44 -13.74
C SER A 40 0.65 23.38 -14.52
N ARG A 41 0.76 23.56 -15.84
CA ARG A 41 1.62 22.74 -16.71
C ARG A 41 3.04 23.30 -16.85
N GLU A 42 3.38 24.37 -16.12
CA GLU A 42 4.70 25.00 -16.17
C GLU A 42 5.74 24.23 -15.36
N VAL A 43 5.28 23.42 -14.40
CA VAL A 43 6.10 22.47 -13.65
C VAL A 43 5.51 21.08 -13.75
N ASP A 44 6.37 20.09 -13.57
CA ASP A 44 6.07 18.68 -13.85
C ASP A 44 5.44 17.95 -12.64
N LEU A 45 4.88 18.69 -11.67
CA LEU A 45 4.36 18.12 -10.41
C LEU A 45 3.06 17.34 -10.61
N GLY A 46 2.14 17.85 -11.45
CA GLY A 46 0.89 17.16 -11.75
C GLY A 46 1.10 15.81 -12.45
N ASP A 47 2.16 15.70 -13.25
CA ASP A 47 2.51 14.46 -13.95
C ASP A 47 3.12 13.45 -12.97
N ARG A 48 3.96 13.89 -12.02
CA ARG A 48 4.46 13.00 -10.96
C ARG A 48 3.35 12.44 -10.08
N VAL A 49 2.37 13.25 -9.69
CA VAL A 49 1.22 12.74 -8.94
C VAL A 49 0.47 11.68 -9.75
N ARG A 50 0.24 11.91 -11.05
CA ARG A 50 -0.43 10.92 -11.91
C ARG A 50 0.35 9.61 -12.03
N ASP A 51 1.67 9.68 -12.20
CA ASP A 51 2.53 8.49 -12.26
C ASP A 51 2.48 7.69 -10.94
N LEU A 52 2.60 8.38 -9.81
CA LEU A 52 2.56 7.77 -8.48
C LEU A 52 1.20 7.13 -8.17
N MET A 53 0.10 7.75 -8.60
CA MET A 53 -1.23 7.15 -8.51
C MET A 53 -1.33 5.86 -9.32
N GLY A 54 -0.64 5.77 -10.46
CA GLY A 54 -0.48 4.52 -11.21
C GLY A 54 0.30 3.46 -10.44
N LEU A 55 1.43 3.83 -9.84
CA LEU A 55 2.26 2.93 -9.02
C LEU A 55 1.53 2.42 -7.77
N ARG A 56 0.57 3.18 -7.25
CA ARG A 56 -0.28 2.78 -6.13
C ARG A 56 -1.19 1.58 -6.44
N ILE A 57 -1.40 1.29 -7.72
CA ILE A 57 -2.29 0.22 -8.21
C ILE A 57 -1.48 -0.92 -8.84
N ALA A 58 -0.36 -0.59 -9.49
CA ALA A 58 0.49 -1.55 -10.18
C ALA A 58 1.01 -2.66 -9.25
N ASP A 59 1.12 -3.91 -9.75
CA ASP A 59 1.56 -5.14 -9.05
C ASP A 59 0.83 -5.45 -7.73
N GLY A 60 -0.36 -4.88 -7.52
CA GLY A 60 -1.13 -4.96 -6.30
C GLY A 60 -1.28 -3.59 -5.66
N THR A 61 -2.47 -3.30 -5.14
CA THR A 61 -2.67 -2.01 -4.46
C THR A 61 -1.82 -1.94 -3.20
N THR A 62 -1.49 -0.72 -2.75
CA THR A 62 -0.82 -0.48 -1.48
C THR A 62 -1.50 -1.20 -0.31
N ASP A 63 -2.83 -1.30 -0.34
CA ASP A 63 -3.62 -2.02 0.68
C ASP A 63 -3.41 -3.53 0.60
N VAL A 64 -3.47 -4.12 -0.60
CA VAL A 64 -3.20 -5.55 -0.81
C VAL A 64 -1.78 -5.90 -0.36
N MET A 65 -0.81 -5.06 -0.69
CA MET A 65 0.58 -5.24 -0.24
C MET A 65 0.69 -5.17 1.28
N ARG A 66 0.03 -4.22 1.95
CA ARG A 66 -0.05 -4.17 3.42
C ARG A 66 -0.70 -5.41 4.02
N MET A 67 -1.69 -6.01 3.37
CA MET A 67 -2.29 -7.26 3.84
C MET A 67 -1.26 -8.40 3.90
N THR A 68 -0.31 -8.48 2.96
CA THR A 68 0.77 -9.49 3.01
C THR A 68 1.68 -9.28 4.22
N VAL A 69 2.02 -8.02 4.53
CA VAL A 69 2.77 -7.65 5.75
C VAL A 69 2.02 -8.08 6.99
N VAL A 70 0.71 -7.81 7.06
CA VAL A 70 -0.11 -8.13 8.23
C VAL A 70 -0.18 -9.64 8.45
N ARG A 71 -0.45 -10.41 7.38
CA ARG A 71 -0.55 -11.86 7.43
C ARG A 71 0.72 -12.50 8.00
N GLU A 72 1.87 -12.03 7.53
CA GLU A 72 3.15 -12.63 7.92
C GLU A 72 3.62 -12.14 9.30
N LYS A 73 3.50 -10.85 9.58
CA LYS A 73 4.05 -10.26 10.82
C LYS A 73 3.16 -10.50 12.04
N TYR A 74 1.85 -10.53 11.86
CA TYR A 74 0.88 -10.61 12.96
C TYR A 74 0.02 -11.88 12.94
N GLY A 75 0.18 -12.73 11.93
CA GLY A 75 -0.49 -14.03 11.83
C GLY A 75 -1.81 -14.01 11.08
N PHE A 76 -2.27 -15.21 10.73
CA PHE A 76 -3.45 -15.41 9.89
C PHE A 76 -4.76 -14.94 10.55
N ASP A 77 -4.92 -15.16 11.86
CA ASP A 77 -6.17 -14.83 12.56
C ASP A 77 -6.46 -13.33 12.53
N LEU A 78 -5.44 -12.48 12.79
CA LEU A 78 -5.60 -11.03 12.71
C LEU A 78 -5.86 -10.57 11.27
N TRP A 79 -5.18 -11.18 10.31
CA TRP A 79 -5.39 -10.90 8.89
C TRP A 79 -6.82 -11.24 8.46
N GLU A 80 -7.34 -12.41 8.88
CA GLU A 80 -8.70 -12.83 8.57
C GLU A 80 -9.74 -11.89 9.19
N MET A 81 -9.55 -11.49 10.45
CA MET A 81 -10.40 -10.50 11.11
C MET A 81 -10.41 -9.16 10.34
N SER A 82 -9.26 -8.74 9.80
CA SER A 82 -9.10 -7.49 9.07
C SER A 82 -9.79 -7.50 7.71
N ILE A 83 -9.89 -8.66 7.06
CA ILE A 83 -10.59 -8.82 5.78
C ILE A 83 -12.09 -9.05 5.96
N ARG A 84 -12.47 -9.95 6.86
CA ARG A 84 -13.85 -10.43 6.99
C ARG A 84 -14.72 -9.53 7.87
N GLY A 85 -14.13 -8.73 8.75
CA GLY A 85 -14.83 -7.81 9.65
C GLY A 85 -15.73 -8.52 10.67
N TYR A 86 -15.27 -8.61 11.93
CA TYR A 86 -15.85 -9.44 13.02
C TYR A 86 -15.92 -10.94 12.67
N PRO A 87 -15.58 -11.85 13.61
CA PRO A 87 -15.72 -13.27 13.34
C PRO A 87 -17.19 -13.59 13.07
N HIS A 88 -17.49 -14.10 11.87
CA HIS A 88 -18.69 -14.91 11.67
C HIS A 88 -18.53 -16.09 12.60
N ASP A 89 -19.35 -16.13 13.64
CA ASP A 89 -19.59 -17.23 14.54
C ASP A 89 -19.77 -18.54 13.75
N SER A 90 -18.66 -19.26 13.57
CA SER A 90 -18.62 -20.60 12.99
C SER A 90 -19.09 -21.66 14.00
N THR A 91 -20.06 -21.32 14.85
CA THR A 91 -20.79 -22.27 15.69
C THR A 91 -21.81 -23.10 14.90
N TRP A 92 -21.69 -23.16 13.57
CA TRP A 92 -22.32 -24.23 12.80
C TRP A 92 -21.61 -25.55 13.14
N LYS A 93 -22.21 -26.23 14.11
CA LYS A 93 -21.86 -27.54 14.63
C LYS A 93 -21.39 -28.48 13.52
N LYS A 94 -20.21 -29.07 13.72
CA LYS A 94 -19.93 -30.42 13.21
C LYS A 94 -20.95 -31.36 13.85
N ASN A 95 -22.07 -31.57 13.16
CA ASN A 95 -22.89 -32.77 13.30
C ASN A 95 -22.52 -33.70 12.14
#